data_AF-A0A9W4WJP2-F1
#
_entry.id   AF-A0A9W4WJP2-F1
#
_cell.length_a   1.000
_cell.length_b   1.000
_cell.length_c   1.000
_cell.angle_alpha   90.00
_cell.angle_beta   90.00
_cell.angle_gamma   90.00
#
_symmetry.space_group_name_H-M   'P 1'
#
loop_
_entity.id
_entity.type
_entity.pdbx_description
1 polymer ?
#
loop_
_entity_poly.entity_id
_entity_poly.type
_entity_poly.pdbx_seq_one_letter_code
_entity_poly.pdbx_strand_id
1 'polypeptide(L)'
;MSHSSEPREDVESGLPSLERNRSSLTDAVRRIDEYDARERYEARCEEQGLDDEKGGSPNSSSDEDEKTIVSWEENDPENPYNWSNKKKFFILCLTMMQVINSTLGSALPSNAIPFITAEFGITNQQAQVLPISVYLIGYVFGPVLWAPLSEHIGRRTLTIVTFVMFTIWTMACALAPNWPSLLVFRLFVGVFASSPIAIVTGILADVYGNHETRGRAMTAFMVMTTFGPLFAPIVSGFCSTSIGWRWSFWVALIYAGLTLLPLVFLPETYGPVLLVRRARRIRKADPSLAASVVAPSELERTDFKQLATVVLTRPLRMIFFEPIVSCTCAYLALVYTIFYMSFQAFPIIFQKLYGLSPGV
;
A
#
# COMPACT_ATOMS: atom_id res chain seq x y z
N MET A 1 -9.88 75.62 -18.10
CA MET A 1 -9.76 74.17 -18.35
C MET A 1 -8.96 73.57 -17.22
N SER A 2 -9.60 72.68 -16.48
CA SER A 2 -9.25 72.15 -15.16
C SER A 2 -8.07 71.20 -15.18
N HIS A 3 -7.05 71.46 -14.37
CA HIS A 3 -6.04 70.47 -14.02
C HIS A 3 -6.52 69.62 -12.84
N SER A 4 -6.44 68.32 -13.06
CA SER A 4 -6.81 67.19 -12.24
C SER A 4 -5.91 67.02 -11.00
N SER A 5 -6.53 66.86 -9.84
CA SER A 5 -5.93 66.19 -8.66
C SER A 5 -6.73 64.93 -8.38
N GLU A 6 -6.11 63.76 -8.61
CA GLU A 6 -6.65 62.46 -8.21
C GLU A 6 -6.70 62.33 -6.69
N PRO A 7 -7.75 61.71 -6.12
CA PRO A 7 -7.63 60.91 -4.93
C PRO A 7 -7.61 59.42 -5.29
N ARG A 8 -6.73 58.67 -4.62
CA ARG A 8 -6.64 57.21 -4.64
C ARG A 8 -8.00 56.60 -4.25
N GLU A 9 -8.55 55.75 -5.11
CA GLU A 9 -9.61 54.81 -4.73
C GLU A 9 -8.99 53.54 -4.14
N ASP A 10 -9.43 53.21 -2.94
CA ASP A 10 -9.06 52.03 -2.18
C ASP A 10 -9.54 50.75 -2.88
N VAL A 11 -8.60 49.92 -3.32
CA VAL A 11 -8.82 48.56 -3.80
C VAL A 11 -9.00 47.65 -2.59
N GLU A 12 -10.15 47.70 -1.91
CA GLU A 12 -10.40 46.79 -0.78
C GLU A 12 -11.89 46.47 -0.52
N SER A 13 -12.71 46.34 -1.57
CA SER A 13 -14.15 46.04 -1.43
C SER A 13 -14.63 44.73 -2.08
N GLY A 14 -13.71 43.80 -2.39
CA GLY A 14 -14.05 42.56 -3.13
C GLY A 14 -13.91 41.22 -2.39
N LEU A 15 -13.35 41.16 -1.18
CA LEU A 15 -12.88 39.91 -0.57
C LEU A 15 -13.73 39.19 0.51
N PRO A 16 -14.85 39.72 1.07
CA PRO A 16 -15.54 39.01 2.17
C PRO A 16 -16.53 37.90 1.73
N SER A 17 -16.86 37.77 0.43
CA SER A 17 -17.85 36.79 -0.04
C SER A 17 -17.28 35.41 -0.38
N LEU A 18 -16.00 35.33 -0.80
CA LEU A 18 -15.35 34.08 -1.18
C LEU A 18 -14.90 33.26 0.04
N GLU A 19 -14.45 33.89 1.12
CA GLU A 19 -14.07 33.17 2.35
C GLU A 19 -15.29 32.65 3.13
N ARG A 20 -16.38 33.42 3.19
CA ARG A 20 -17.64 33.02 3.84
C ARG A 20 -18.33 31.83 3.15
N ASN A 21 -18.21 31.72 1.82
CA ASN A 21 -18.70 30.54 1.10
C ASN A 21 -17.79 29.32 1.26
N ARG A 22 -16.48 29.51 1.42
CA ARG A 22 -15.53 28.44 1.72
C ARG A 22 -15.77 27.83 3.11
N SER A 23 -16.07 28.63 4.12
CA SER A 23 -16.41 28.13 5.46
C SER A 23 -17.74 27.39 5.47
N SER A 24 -18.76 27.91 4.76
CA SER A 24 -20.09 27.29 4.64
C SER A 24 -20.04 25.94 3.93
N LEU A 25 -19.27 25.82 2.82
CA LEU A 25 -19.08 24.54 2.13
C LEU A 25 -18.26 23.55 2.96
N THR A 26 -17.24 24.02 3.68
CA THR A 26 -16.42 23.14 4.53
C THR A 26 -17.25 22.62 5.72
N ASP A 27 -18.09 23.45 6.32
CA ASP A 27 -19.03 23.05 7.37
C ASP A 27 -20.12 22.13 6.84
N ALA A 28 -20.62 22.36 5.62
CA ALA A 28 -21.60 21.47 4.99
C ALA A 28 -20.99 20.10 4.66
N VAL A 29 -19.77 20.06 4.10
CA VAL A 29 -19.04 18.82 3.81
C VAL A 29 -18.72 18.08 5.10
N ARG A 30 -18.28 18.78 6.16
CA ARG A 30 -18.02 18.17 7.46
C ARG A 30 -19.30 17.58 8.10
N ARG A 31 -20.44 18.27 7.98
CA ARG A 31 -21.73 17.73 8.47
C ARG A 31 -22.19 16.52 7.68
N ILE A 32 -21.95 16.48 6.38
CA ILE A 32 -22.22 15.31 5.55
C ILE A 32 -21.31 14.15 5.97
N ASP A 33 -20.02 14.40 6.23
CA ASP A 33 -19.07 13.38 6.67
C ASP A 33 -19.40 12.85 8.08
N GLU A 34 -19.83 13.73 9.00
CA GLU A 34 -20.30 13.36 10.34
C GLU A 34 -21.62 12.58 10.30
N TYR A 35 -22.52 12.91 9.37
CA TYR A 35 -23.79 12.21 9.16
C TYR A 35 -23.55 10.82 8.55
N ASP A 36 -22.73 10.73 7.51
CA ASP A 36 -22.38 9.48 6.83
C ASP A 36 -21.56 8.56 7.76
N ALA A 37 -20.73 9.13 8.64
CA ALA A 37 -20.04 8.40 9.70
C ALA A 37 -21.00 7.85 10.77
N ARG A 38 -22.04 8.61 11.14
CA ARG A 38 -23.09 8.13 12.05
C ARG A 38 -23.94 7.04 11.42
N GLU A 39 -24.35 7.19 10.17
CA GLU A 39 -25.16 6.18 9.47
C GLU A 39 -24.37 4.87 9.30
N ARG A 40 -23.06 4.95 9.01
CA ARG A 40 -22.16 3.77 9.01
C ARG A 40 -21.91 3.18 10.39
N TYR A 41 -22.05 3.95 11.46
CA TYR A 41 -21.93 3.48 12.84
C TYR A 41 -23.23 2.78 13.26
N GLU A 42 -24.38 3.41 13.01
CA GLU A 42 -25.72 2.89 13.31
C GLU A 42 -26.02 1.63 12.51
N ALA A 43 -25.76 1.59 11.20
CA ALA A 43 -25.89 0.38 10.39
C ALA A 43 -24.97 -0.76 10.87
N ARG A 44 -23.81 -0.41 11.46
CA ARG A 44 -22.88 -1.38 12.04
C ARG A 44 -23.32 -1.86 13.41
N CYS A 45 -24.03 -1.02 14.19
CA CYS A 45 -24.68 -1.41 15.44
C CYS A 45 -25.89 -2.32 15.20
N GLU A 46 -26.71 -2.03 14.19
CA GLU A 46 -27.84 -2.87 13.77
C GLU A 46 -27.35 -4.24 13.24
N GLU A 47 -26.30 -4.28 12.41
CA GLU A 47 -25.69 -5.53 11.94
C GLU A 47 -25.08 -6.37 13.09
N GLN A 48 -24.70 -5.73 14.20
CA GLN A 48 -24.10 -6.38 15.37
C GLN A 48 -25.12 -6.71 16.48
N GLY A 49 -26.40 -6.38 16.30
CA GLY A 49 -27.46 -6.67 17.28
C GLY A 49 -27.28 -5.90 18.59
N LEU A 50 -26.79 -4.67 18.55
CA LEU A 50 -26.53 -3.81 19.71
C LEU A 50 -27.71 -2.86 20.01
N ASP A 51 -28.94 -3.37 20.01
CA ASP A 51 -30.13 -2.60 20.39
C ASP A 51 -30.70 -3.15 21.71
N ASP A 52 -30.25 -2.60 22.83
CA ASP A 52 -31.05 -2.37 24.04
C ASP A 52 -30.14 -1.93 25.19
N GLU A 53 -29.98 -0.61 25.40
CA GLU A 53 -29.71 -0.06 26.74
C GLU A 53 -29.90 1.46 26.77
N LYS A 54 -31.15 1.92 26.69
CA LYS A 54 -31.54 3.23 27.24
C LYS A 54 -32.89 3.13 27.94
N GLY A 55 -32.86 2.78 29.22
CA GLY A 55 -33.95 3.05 30.15
C GLY A 55 -34.15 2.03 31.26
N GLY A 56 -33.51 2.23 32.42
CA GLY A 56 -33.85 1.51 33.66
C GLY A 56 -32.85 1.76 34.79
N SER A 57 -33.32 2.27 35.93
CA SER A 57 -32.54 2.48 37.17
C SER A 57 -32.81 1.35 38.19
N PRO A 58 -32.13 1.26 39.35
CA PRO A 58 -31.10 0.27 39.64
C PRO A 58 -31.54 -0.77 40.69
N ASN A 59 -31.25 -2.05 40.46
CA ASN A 59 -30.93 -3.10 41.45
C ASN A 59 -31.42 -4.46 40.95
N SER A 60 -30.47 -5.29 40.50
CA SER A 60 -30.40 -6.70 40.89
C SER A 60 -29.07 -7.26 40.40
N SER A 61 -28.27 -7.71 41.36
CA SER A 61 -27.04 -8.46 41.18
C SER A 61 -27.22 -9.68 40.26
N SER A 62 -26.48 -9.69 39.16
CA SER A 62 -25.94 -10.90 38.55
C SER A 62 -24.49 -10.60 38.18
N ASP A 63 -23.56 -11.28 38.84
CA ASP A 63 -22.15 -11.36 38.46
C ASP A 63 -22.04 -11.89 37.02
N GLU A 64 -22.01 -10.99 36.04
CA GLU A 64 -21.54 -11.28 34.69
C GLU A 64 -20.14 -10.69 34.56
N ASP A 65 -19.16 -11.58 34.37
CA ASP A 65 -17.73 -11.33 34.20
C ASP A 65 -17.40 -9.96 33.56
N GLU A 66 -17.00 -8.98 34.37
CA GLU A 66 -16.58 -7.66 33.90
C GLU A 66 -15.26 -7.81 33.09
N LYS A 67 -15.38 -7.97 31.78
CA LYS A 67 -14.24 -8.13 30.87
C LYS A 67 -13.47 -6.81 30.78
N THR A 68 -12.27 -6.76 31.36
CA THR A 68 -11.32 -5.65 31.20
C THR A 68 -10.77 -5.60 29.77
N ILE A 69 -11.20 -4.60 29.00
CA ILE A 69 -10.71 -4.36 27.64
C ILE A 69 -9.33 -3.67 27.71
N VAL A 70 -8.30 -4.28 27.12
CA VAL A 70 -6.96 -3.68 27.07
C VAL A 70 -6.94 -2.53 26.07
N SER A 71 -6.72 -1.31 26.56
CA SER A 71 -6.58 -0.09 25.76
C SER A 71 -5.17 0.50 25.91
N TRP A 72 -4.85 1.47 25.04
CA TRP A 72 -3.59 2.21 25.12
C TRP A 72 -3.69 3.33 26.15
N GLU A 73 -2.63 3.52 26.94
CA GLU A 73 -2.45 4.72 27.74
C GLU A 73 -1.89 5.87 26.87
N GLU A 74 -2.13 7.13 27.27
CA GLU A 74 -1.82 8.31 26.45
C GLU A 74 -0.34 8.40 26.03
N ASN A 75 0.58 7.95 26.88
CA ASN A 75 2.03 7.94 26.63
C ASN A 75 2.65 6.53 26.57
N ASP A 76 1.87 5.53 26.18
CA ASP A 76 2.35 4.15 26.17
C ASP A 76 3.51 3.94 25.15
N PRO A 77 4.70 3.44 25.56
CA PRO A 77 5.81 3.16 24.66
C PRO A 77 5.55 2.00 23.69
N GLU A 78 4.58 1.13 23.98
CA GLU A 78 4.16 0.05 23.08
C GLU A 78 3.29 0.57 21.92
N ASN A 79 2.70 1.76 22.06
CA ASN A 79 1.93 2.40 21.00
C ASN A 79 2.86 2.87 19.85
N PRO A 80 2.65 2.40 18.61
CA PRO A 80 3.44 2.81 17.44
C PRO A 80 3.47 4.33 17.20
N TYR A 81 2.42 5.05 17.60
CA TYR A 81 2.37 6.51 17.49
C TYR A 81 3.38 7.22 18.39
N ASN A 82 3.75 6.62 19.52
CA ASN A 82 4.66 7.20 20.52
C ASN A 82 6.13 6.81 20.30
N TRP A 83 6.44 6.06 19.24
CA TRP A 83 7.82 5.66 18.96
C TRP A 83 8.73 6.84 18.58
N SER A 84 10.02 6.69 18.90
CA SER A 84 11.04 7.69 18.58
C SER A 84 11.15 7.93 17.07
N ASN A 85 11.44 9.17 16.68
CA ASN A 85 11.58 9.55 15.27
C ASN A 85 12.63 8.73 14.52
N LYS A 86 13.69 8.27 15.20
CA LYS A 86 14.70 7.38 14.62
C LYS A 86 14.12 6.03 14.22
N LYS A 87 13.26 5.44 15.06
CA LYS A 87 12.58 4.18 14.77
C LYS A 87 11.57 4.35 13.63
N LYS A 88 10.81 5.45 13.62
CA LYS A 88 9.88 5.78 12.53
C LYS A 88 10.61 5.94 11.20
N PHE A 89 11.72 6.68 11.20
CA PHE A 89 12.56 6.86 10.01
C PHE A 89 13.19 5.56 9.52
N PHE A 90 13.65 4.69 10.43
CA PHE A 90 14.15 3.36 10.07
C PHE A 90 13.07 2.51 9.38
N ILE A 91 11.84 2.47 9.91
CA ILE A 91 10.71 1.77 9.30
C ILE A 91 10.38 2.36 7.93
N LEU A 92 10.38 3.69 7.80
CA LEU A 92 10.20 4.38 6.52
C LEU A 92 11.26 3.92 5.50
N CYS A 93 12.55 3.97 5.83
CA CYS A 93 13.61 3.53 4.91
C CYS A 93 13.47 2.05 4.50
N LEU A 94 13.17 1.16 5.46
CA LEU A 94 12.94 -0.25 5.18
C LEU A 94 11.79 -0.46 4.20
N THR A 95 10.63 0.12 4.51
CA THR A 95 9.44 -0.01 3.67
C THR A 95 9.64 0.61 2.28
N MET A 96 10.37 1.73 2.17
CA MET A 96 10.72 2.32 0.88
C MET A 96 11.62 1.41 0.03
N MET A 97 12.61 0.74 0.64
CA MET A 97 13.45 -0.23 -0.09
C MET A 97 12.62 -1.38 -0.66
N GLN A 98 11.60 -1.84 0.07
CA GLN A 98 10.67 -2.88 -0.39
C GLN A 98 9.84 -2.43 -1.58
N VAL A 99 9.36 -1.18 -1.53
CA VAL A 99 8.61 -0.57 -2.64
C VAL A 99 9.48 -0.48 -3.89
N ILE A 100 10.74 -0.03 -3.75
CA ILE A 100 11.68 0.02 -4.88
C ILE A 100 11.94 -1.37 -5.46
N ASN A 101 12.13 -2.40 -4.64
CA ASN A 101 12.30 -3.78 -5.14
C ASN A 101 11.10 -4.22 -5.99
N SER A 102 9.90 -3.96 -5.48
CA SER A 102 8.65 -4.31 -6.14
C SER A 102 8.47 -3.57 -7.47
N THR A 103 8.69 -2.26 -7.50
CA THR A 103 8.49 -1.46 -8.71
C THR A 103 9.65 -1.58 -9.70
N LEU A 104 10.88 -1.85 -9.24
CA LEU A 104 12.00 -2.25 -10.10
C LEU A 104 11.68 -3.56 -10.84
N GLY A 105 11.12 -4.55 -10.14
CA GLY A 105 10.76 -5.85 -10.70
C GLY A 105 9.77 -5.76 -11.86
N SER A 106 8.87 -4.79 -11.87
CA SER A 106 7.84 -4.65 -12.90
C SER A 106 8.41 -4.26 -14.27
N ALA A 107 9.43 -3.40 -14.29
CA ALA A 107 10.05 -2.87 -15.50
C ALA A 107 11.44 -3.48 -15.79
N LEU A 108 11.90 -4.42 -14.98
CA LEU A 108 13.18 -5.11 -15.17
C LEU A 108 13.38 -5.78 -16.54
N PRO A 109 12.38 -6.39 -17.21
CA PRO A 109 12.63 -6.98 -18.53
C PRO A 109 12.73 -5.97 -19.67
N SER A 110 12.40 -4.68 -19.47
CA SER A 110 12.09 -3.76 -20.57
C SER A 110 13.14 -3.72 -21.68
N ASN A 111 14.44 -3.60 -21.32
CA ASN A 111 15.53 -3.63 -22.30
C ASN A 111 16.12 -5.05 -22.53
N ALA A 112 15.70 -6.03 -21.73
CA ALA A 112 16.08 -7.42 -21.87
C ALA A 112 15.20 -8.20 -22.86
N ILE A 113 13.98 -7.74 -23.14
CA ILE A 113 12.99 -8.42 -24.00
C ILE A 113 13.57 -8.90 -25.33
N PRO A 114 14.30 -8.08 -26.12
CA PRO A 114 14.84 -8.54 -27.40
C PRO A 114 15.75 -9.77 -27.24
N PHE A 115 16.60 -9.78 -26.21
CA PHE A 115 17.52 -10.87 -25.91
C PHE A 115 16.79 -12.12 -25.40
N ILE A 116 15.79 -11.94 -24.53
CA ILE A 116 14.94 -13.03 -24.02
C ILE A 116 14.22 -13.71 -25.20
N THR A 117 13.62 -12.91 -26.09
CA THR A 117 12.85 -13.44 -27.23
C THR A 117 13.73 -14.11 -28.26
N ALA A 118 14.96 -13.62 -28.46
CA ALA A 118 15.93 -14.27 -29.33
C ALA A 118 16.35 -15.65 -28.82
N GLU A 119 16.60 -15.79 -27.51
CA GLU A 119 16.99 -17.08 -26.93
C GLU A 119 15.86 -18.12 -26.99
N PHE A 120 14.62 -17.70 -26.74
CA PHE A 120 13.46 -18.61 -26.78
C PHE A 120 12.83 -18.75 -28.17
N GLY A 121 13.41 -18.15 -29.22
CA GLY A 121 12.92 -18.24 -30.60
C GLY A 121 11.55 -17.59 -30.84
N ILE A 122 11.20 -16.57 -30.05
CA ILE A 122 9.88 -15.91 -30.12
C ILE A 122 9.91 -14.77 -31.13
N THR A 123 9.21 -14.94 -32.26
CA THR A 123 9.12 -13.94 -33.33
C THR A 123 7.84 -13.09 -33.27
N ASN A 124 6.84 -13.51 -32.51
CA ASN A 124 5.56 -12.80 -32.41
C ASN A 124 5.69 -11.55 -31.52
N GLN A 125 5.43 -10.37 -32.09
CA GLN A 125 5.47 -9.09 -31.39
C GLN A 125 4.53 -9.03 -30.17
N GLN A 126 3.36 -9.68 -30.25
CA GLN A 126 2.40 -9.73 -29.13
C GLN A 126 2.97 -10.49 -27.94
N ALA A 127 3.78 -11.52 -28.20
CA ALA A 127 4.39 -12.32 -27.14
C ALA A 127 5.48 -11.53 -26.40
N GLN A 128 6.17 -10.60 -27.06
CA GLN A 128 7.25 -9.80 -26.45
C GLN A 128 6.78 -8.95 -25.26
N VAL A 129 5.49 -8.58 -25.24
CA VAL A 129 4.88 -7.74 -24.19
C VAL A 129 4.50 -8.56 -22.94
N LEU A 130 4.30 -9.87 -23.10
CA LEU A 130 3.78 -10.75 -22.04
C LEU A 130 4.61 -10.75 -20.74
N PRO A 131 5.96 -10.73 -20.74
CA PRO A 131 6.72 -10.77 -19.49
C PRO A 131 6.44 -9.60 -18.55
N ILE A 132 6.07 -8.42 -19.08
CA ILE A 132 5.67 -7.25 -18.29
C ILE A 132 4.18 -7.37 -17.94
N SER A 133 3.33 -7.67 -18.91
CA SER A 133 1.88 -7.75 -18.70
C SER A 133 1.48 -8.79 -17.66
N VAL A 134 2.08 -9.98 -17.69
CA VAL A 134 1.77 -11.08 -16.76
C VAL A 134 2.20 -10.73 -15.33
N TYR A 135 3.30 -9.99 -15.17
CA TYR A 135 3.67 -9.43 -13.87
C TYR A 135 2.60 -8.47 -13.35
N LEU A 136 2.13 -7.55 -14.19
CA LEU A 136 1.09 -6.58 -13.81
C LEU A 136 -0.25 -7.24 -13.52
N ILE A 137 -0.61 -8.33 -14.21
CA ILE A 137 -1.78 -9.14 -13.87
C ILE A 137 -1.67 -9.65 -12.43
N GLY A 138 -0.53 -10.27 -12.07
CA GLY A 138 -0.28 -10.68 -10.68
C GLY A 138 -0.35 -9.50 -9.70
N TYR A 139 0.14 -8.34 -10.13
CA TYR A 139 0.17 -7.12 -9.34
C TYR A 139 -1.22 -6.52 -9.06
N VAL A 140 -2.21 -6.79 -9.92
CA VAL A 140 -3.62 -6.39 -9.72
C VAL A 140 -4.31 -7.30 -8.72
N PHE A 141 -4.08 -8.61 -8.80
CA PHE A 141 -4.74 -9.57 -7.91
C PHE A 141 -4.13 -9.64 -6.52
N GLY A 142 -2.83 -9.39 -6.38
CA GLY A 142 -2.15 -9.53 -5.09
C GLY A 142 -2.68 -8.59 -3.98
N PRO A 143 -2.90 -7.27 -4.20
CA PRO A 143 -3.39 -6.38 -3.16
C PRO A 143 -4.72 -6.80 -2.56
N VAL A 144 -5.60 -7.42 -3.36
CA VAL A 144 -6.89 -7.96 -2.93
C VAL A 144 -6.71 -9.04 -1.85
N LEU A 145 -5.65 -9.83 -1.94
CA LEU A 145 -5.31 -10.86 -0.96
C LEU A 145 -4.47 -10.29 0.20
N TRP A 146 -3.46 -9.47 -0.10
CA TRP A 146 -2.47 -9.05 0.89
C TRP A 146 -2.96 -7.95 1.83
N ALA A 147 -3.80 -7.02 1.36
CA ALA A 147 -4.34 -5.96 2.20
C ALA A 147 -5.10 -6.50 3.44
N PRO A 148 -6.15 -7.35 3.29
CA PRO A 148 -6.88 -7.87 4.46
C PRO A 148 -6.05 -8.81 5.31
N LEU A 149 -5.23 -9.62 4.65
CA LEU A 149 -4.40 -10.58 5.36
C LEU A 149 -3.38 -9.88 6.27
N SER A 150 -2.95 -8.67 5.90
CA SER A 150 -2.04 -7.85 6.71
C SER A 150 -2.67 -7.36 8.01
N GLU A 151 -3.98 -7.18 8.04
CA GLU A 151 -4.72 -6.74 9.22
C GLU A 151 -4.99 -7.92 10.17
N HIS A 152 -5.16 -9.14 9.66
CA HIS A 152 -5.40 -10.31 10.50
C HIS A 152 -4.11 -10.96 11.03
N ILE A 153 -3.13 -11.19 10.15
CA ILE A 153 -1.87 -11.88 10.52
C ILE A 153 -0.86 -10.90 11.18
N GLY A 154 -1.03 -9.61 10.93
CA GLY A 154 -0.09 -8.56 11.30
C GLY A 154 0.78 -8.15 10.11
N ARG A 155 1.18 -6.88 10.10
CA ARG A 155 1.89 -6.26 8.97
C ARG A 155 3.30 -6.82 8.85
N ARG A 156 4.01 -7.00 9.97
CA ARG A 156 5.40 -7.50 9.96
C ARG A 156 5.51 -8.88 9.30
N THR A 157 4.76 -9.84 9.82
CA THR A 157 4.87 -11.25 9.39
C THR A 157 4.55 -11.38 7.91
N LEU A 158 3.49 -10.71 7.45
CA LEU A 158 3.08 -10.80 6.06
C LEU A 158 4.08 -10.11 5.12
N THR A 159 4.61 -8.93 5.47
CA THR A 159 5.65 -8.27 4.67
C THR A 159 6.88 -9.17 4.50
N ILE A 160 7.36 -9.83 5.57
CA ILE A 160 8.53 -10.71 5.48
C ILE A 160 8.23 -11.94 4.60
N VAL A 161 7.11 -12.64 4.84
CA VAL A 161 6.77 -13.88 4.10
C VAL A 161 6.61 -13.61 2.62
N THR A 162 5.85 -12.56 2.27
CA THR A 162 5.63 -12.18 0.87
C THR A 162 6.93 -11.74 0.19
N PHE A 163 7.82 -11.05 0.90
CA PHE A 163 9.10 -10.63 0.33
C PHE A 163 10.08 -11.80 0.11
N VAL A 164 10.10 -12.79 1.01
CA VAL A 164 10.86 -14.04 0.81
C VAL A 164 10.34 -14.77 -0.43
N MET A 165 9.02 -14.89 -0.58
CA MET A 165 8.42 -15.52 -1.77
C MET A 165 8.75 -14.75 -3.05
N PHE A 166 8.64 -13.42 -3.02
CA PHE A 166 9.08 -12.56 -4.12
C PHE A 166 10.53 -12.83 -4.54
N THR A 167 11.43 -12.97 -3.56
CA THR A 167 12.85 -13.25 -3.78
C THR A 167 13.05 -14.63 -4.44
N ILE A 168 12.36 -15.66 -3.95
CA ILE A 168 12.43 -17.02 -4.50
C ILE A 168 11.92 -17.06 -5.95
N TRP A 169 10.79 -16.43 -6.24
CA TRP A 169 10.24 -16.41 -7.60
C TRP A 169 11.06 -15.53 -8.55
N THR A 170 11.71 -14.48 -8.04
CA THR A 170 12.68 -13.68 -8.82
C THR A 170 13.89 -14.51 -9.21
N MET A 171 14.40 -15.33 -8.28
CA MET A 171 15.44 -16.32 -8.57
C MET A 171 14.96 -17.32 -9.63
N ALA A 172 13.73 -17.85 -9.50
CA ALA A 172 13.16 -18.77 -10.50
C ALA A 172 13.11 -18.15 -11.91
N CYS A 173 12.84 -16.85 -12.03
CA CYS A 173 12.88 -16.15 -13.32
C CYS A 173 14.29 -16.11 -13.93
N ALA A 174 15.34 -15.95 -13.10
CA ALA A 174 16.72 -15.98 -13.56
C ALA A 174 17.15 -17.37 -14.06
N LEU A 175 16.59 -18.44 -13.47
CA LEU A 175 16.85 -19.84 -13.86
C LEU A 175 15.82 -20.40 -14.85
N ALA A 176 14.97 -19.57 -15.46
CA ALA A 176 13.88 -20.06 -16.29
C ALA A 176 14.41 -20.89 -17.50
N PRO A 177 13.99 -22.16 -17.65
CA PRO A 177 14.44 -23.05 -18.73
C PRO A 177 13.69 -22.83 -20.05
N ASN A 178 12.46 -22.31 -20.00
CA ASN A 178 11.62 -22.12 -21.19
C ASN A 178 10.71 -20.89 -21.06
N TRP A 179 10.18 -20.42 -22.18
CA TRP A 179 9.32 -19.24 -22.22
C TRP A 179 8.06 -19.31 -21.33
N PRO A 180 7.26 -20.40 -21.35
CA PRO A 180 6.10 -20.52 -20.47
C PRO A 180 6.46 -20.48 -18.98
N SER A 181 7.56 -21.14 -18.58
CA SER A 181 8.04 -21.12 -17.20
C SER A 181 8.41 -19.71 -16.74
N LEU A 182 9.06 -18.91 -17.60
CA LEU A 182 9.37 -17.51 -17.31
C LEU A 182 8.08 -16.70 -17.06
N LEU A 183 7.05 -16.90 -17.88
CA LEU A 183 5.77 -16.20 -17.70
C LEU A 183 5.05 -16.59 -16.40
N VAL A 184 5.03 -17.89 -16.08
CA VAL A 184 4.43 -18.38 -14.81
C VAL A 184 5.19 -17.84 -13.61
N PHE A 185 6.52 -17.89 -13.62
CA PHE A 185 7.32 -17.31 -12.54
C PHE A 185 7.08 -15.82 -12.42
N ARG A 186 7.00 -15.09 -13.53
CA ARG A 186 6.68 -13.66 -13.55
C ARG A 186 5.32 -13.33 -12.94
N LEU A 187 4.31 -14.16 -13.18
CA LEU A 187 3.00 -14.01 -12.55
C LEU A 187 3.14 -14.04 -11.03
N PHE A 188 3.82 -15.07 -10.50
CA PHE A 188 4.02 -15.22 -9.06
C PHE A 188 4.86 -14.09 -8.48
N VAL A 189 5.94 -13.66 -9.16
CA VAL A 189 6.70 -12.47 -8.72
C VAL A 189 5.77 -11.27 -8.62
N GLY A 190 4.92 -11.01 -9.62
CA GLY A 190 3.95 -9.90 -9.59
C GLY A 190 2.97 -9.97 -8.42
N VAL A 191 2.42 -11.17 -8.15
CA VAL A 191 1.52 -11.40 -7.01
C VAL A 191 2.20 -11.03 -5.69
N PHE A 192 3.41 -11.55 -5.44
CA PHE A 192 4.11 -11.27 -4.17
C PHE A 192 4.72 -9.87 -4.10
N ALA A 193 5.15 -9.30 -5.22
CA ALA A 193 5.69 -7.94 -5.29
C ALA A 193 4.64 -6.87 -4.97
N SER A 194 3.37 -7.12 -5.25
CA SER A 194 2.31 -6.16 -4.93
C SER A 194 2.07 -5.94 -3.43
N SER A 195 2.53 -6.87 -2.58
CA SER A 195 2.35 -6.82 -1.13
C SER A 195 2.89 -5.54 -0.50
N PRO A 196 4.16 -5.12 -0.74
CA PRO A 196 4.67 -3.82 -0.30
C PRO A 196 3.78 -2.63 -0.67
N ILE A 197 3.18 -2.59 -1.87
CA ILE A 197 2.32 -1.47 -2.27
C ILE A 197 1.04 -1.41 -1.43
N ALA A 198 0.47 -2.57 -1.12
CA ALA A 198 -0.75 -2.67 -0.32
C ALA A 198 -0.50 -2.43 1.18
N ILE A 199 0.60 -2.94 1.72
CA ILE A 199 0.85 -2.98 3.16
C ILE A 199 1.58 -1.72 3.66
N VAL A 200 2.51 -1.16 2.88
CA VAL A 200 3.36 -0.05 3.34
C VAL A 200 2.56 1.20 3.69
N THR A 201 1.54 1.55 2.90
CA THR A 201 0.65 2.67 3.19
C THR A 201 -0.03 2.49 4.56
N GLY A 202 -0.48 1.27 4.87
CA GLY A 202 -1.00 0.92 6.18
C GLY A 202 0.04 1.00 7.31
N ILE A 203 1.28 0.51 7.08
CA ILE A 203 2.38 0.66 8.04
C ILE A 203 2.64 2.14 8.36
N LEU A 204 2.67 3.00 7.33
CA LEU A 204 2.87 4.44 7.53
C LEU A 204 1.71 5.08 8.28
N ALA A 205 0.47 4.65 8.00
CA ALA A 205 -0.71 5.13 8.74
C ALA A 205 -0.67 4.73 10.22
N ASP A 206 -0.21 3.51 10.53
CA ASP A 206 -0.11 3.01 11.90
C ASP A 206 1.02 3.67 12.71
N VAL A 207 2.10 4.13 12.06
CA VAL A 207 3.28 4.68 12.77
C VAL A 207 3.22 6.21 12.88
N TYR A 208 2.61 6.89 11.91
CA TYR A 208 2.50 8.35 11.87
C TYR A 208 1.09 8.81 12.25
N GLY A 209 0.88 9.08 13.55
CA GLY A 209 -0.39 9.60 14.07
C GLY A 209 -0.70 11.04 13.63
N ASN A 210 0.31 11.90 13.49
CA ASN A 210 0.12 13.30 13.08
C ASN A 210 -0.14 13.40 11.57
N HIS A 211 -1.26 14.03 11.19
CA HIS A 211 -1.69 14.16 9.79
C HIS A 211 -0.63 14.75 8.86
N GLU A 212 0.10 15.78 9.30
CA GLU A 212 1.17 16.39 8.49
C GLU A 212 2.33 15.43 8.22
N THR A 213 2.81 14.75 9.26
CA THR A 213 3.94 13.80 9.12
C THR A 213 3.54 12.56 8.32
N ARG A 214 2.29 12.12 8.48
CA ARG A 214 1.71 11.02 7.70
C ARG A 214 1.62 11.40 6.23
N GLY A 215 1.13 12.60 5.92
CA GLY A 215 1.08 13.13 4.55
C GLY A 215 2.46 13.13 3.90
N ARG A 216 3.48 13.67 4.59
CA ARG A 216 4.87 13.66 4.08
C ARG A 216 5.41 12.26 3.84
N ALA A 217 5.15 11.32 4.73
CA ALA A 217 5.57 9.93 4.58
C ALA A 217 4.88 9.25 3.37
N MET A 218 3.59 9.52 3.15
CA MET A 218 2.84 9.03 1.99
C MET A 218 3.35 9.64 0.67
N THR A 219 3.71 10.92 0.66
CA THR A 219 4.35 11.54 -0.50
C THR A 219 5.71 10.91 -0.80
N ALA A 220 6.53 10.64 0.22
CA ALA A 220 7.79 9.93 0.05
C ALA A 220 7.57 8.53 -0.55
N PHE A 221 6.54 7.81 -0.09
CA PHE A 221 6.12 6.54 -0.70
C PHE A 221 5.81 6.69 -2.19
N MET A 222 5.00 7.67 -2.59
CA MET A 222 4.67 7.91 -4.00
C MET A 222 5.89 8.26 -4.85
N VAL A 223 6.86 8.98 -4.30
CA VAL A 223 8.12 9.29 -5.00
C VAL A 223 8.94 8.02 -5.22
N MET A 224 9.06 7.17 -4.20
CA MET A 224 9.85 5.94 -4.27
C MET A 224 9.26 4.89 -5.23
N THR A 225 7.94 4.87 -5.45
CA THR A 225 7.34 3.97 -6.45
C THR A 225 7.82 4.29 -7.87
N THR A 226 8.12 5.56 -8.19
CA THR A 226 8.63 5.98 -9.50
C THR A 226 10.11 5.65 -9.71
N PHE A 227 10.91 5.59 -8.65
CA PHE A 227 12.35 5.30 -8.75
C PHE A 227 12.63 3.88 -9.25
N GLY A 228 11.87 2.87 -8.82
CA GLY A 228 12.11 1.48 -9.23
C GLY A 228 12.09 1.31 -10.77
N PRO A 229 11.01 1.70 -11.46
CA PRO A 229 10.93 1.56 -12.91
C PRO A 229 11.90 2.48 -13.67
N LEU A 230 12.41 3.55 -13.05
CA LEU A 230 13.46 4.39 -13.64
C LEU A 230 14.80 3.65 -13.72
N PHE A 231 15.18 2.92 -12.69
CA PHE A 231 16.44 2.16 -12.66
C PHE A 231 16.37 0.84 -13.45
N ALA A 232 15.19 0.25 -13.60
CA ALA A 232 15.06 -1.09 -14.16
C ALA A 232 15.52 -1.23 -15.63
N PRO A 233 15.20 -0.31 -16.56
CA PRO A 233 15.72 -0.32 -17.93
C PRO A 233 17.24 -0.13 -18.00
N ILE A 234 17.81 0.68 -17.11
CA ILE A 234 19.26 0.91 -17.05
C ILE A 234 19.97 -0.38 -16.67
N VAL A 235 19.55 -1.02 -15.57
CA VAL A 235 20.11 -2.31 -15.13
C VAL A 235 19.98 -3.37 -16.22
N SER A 236 18.79 -3.49 -16.81
CA SER A 236 18.56 -4.53 -17.82
C SER A 236 19.25 -4.28 -19.15
N GLY A 237 19.43 -3.02 -19.57
CA GLY A 237 20.15 -2.66 -20.79
C GLY A 237 21.64 -3.01 -20.71
N PHE A 238 22.30 -2.63 -19.61
CA PHE A 238 23.72 -2.96 -19.40
C PHE A 238 23.96 -4.46 -19.18
N CYS A 239 23.12 -5.13 -18.37
CA CYS A 239 23.29 -6.56 -18.10
C CYS A 239 23.06 -7.40 -19.37
N SER A 240 22.00 -7.12 -20.10
CA SER A 240 21.60 -7.93 -21.26
C SER A 240 22.58 -7.85 -22.42
N THR A 241 23.24 -6.71 -22.60
CA THR A 241 24.25 -6.50 -23.65
C THR A 241 25.60 -7.13 -23.32
N SER A 242 26.01 -7.13 -22.05
CA SER A 242 27.38 -7.49 -21.65
C SER A 242 27.54 -8.95 -21.21
N ILE A 243 26.64 -9.43 -20.34
CA ILE A 243 26.78 -10.72 -19.62
C ILE A 243 25.55 -11.63 -19.84
N GLY A 244 24.48 -11.10 -20.44
CA GLY A 244 23.26 -11.83 -20.78
C GLY A 244 22.05 -11.42 -19.94
N TRP A 245 20.85 -11.63 -20.49
CA TRP A 245 19.61 -11.10 -19.90
C TRP A 245 19.29 -11.65 -18.51
N ARG A 246 19.70 -12.89 -18.20
CA ARG A 246 19.51 -13.52 -16.89
C ARG A 246 20.17 -12.73 -15.77
N TRP A 247 21.28 -12.05 -16.04
CA TRP A 247 21.96 -11.23 -15.04
C TRP A 247 21.12 -10.05 -14.56
N SER A 248 20.20 -9.53 -15.37
CA SER A 248 19.26 -8.49 -14.94
C SER A 248 18.46 -8.95 -13.71
N PHE A 249 18.04 -10.22 -13.71
CA PHE A 249 17.33 -10.84 -12.59
C PHE A 249 18.24 -11.18 -11.42
N TRP A 250 19.48 -11.60 -11.67
CA TRP A 250 20.45 -11.82 -10.60
C TRP A 250 20.80 -10.54 -9.85
N VAL A 251 20.93 -9.41 -10.55
CA VAL A 251 21.14 -8.10 -9.91
C VAL A 251 19.94 -7.71 -9.05
N ALA A 252 18.72 -7.89 -9.56
CA ALA A 252 17.52 -7.68 -8.76
C ALA A 252 17.46 -8.61 -7.54
N LEU A 253 17.90 -9.87 -7.68
CA LEU A 253 17.97 -10.83 -6.58
C LEU A 253 18.99 -10.42 -5.51
N ILE A 254 20.16 -9.91 -5.91
CA ILE A 254 21.17 -9.40 -4.98
C ILE A 254 20.61 -8.21 -4.19
N TYR A 255 19.93 -7.29 -4.86
CA TYR A 255 19.29 -6.15 -4.21
C TYR A 255 18.16 -6.59 -3.25
N ALA A 256 17.34 -7.55 -3.66
CA ALA A 256 16.30 -8.14 -2.82
C ALA A 256 16.90 -8.83 -1.59
N GLY A 257 17.97 -9.62 -1.76
CA GLY A 257 18.67 -10.30 -0.66
C GLY A 257 19.30 -9.32 0.34
N LEU A 258 19.93 -8.24 -0.16
CA LEU A 258 20.51 -7.20 0.69
C LEU A 258 19.44 -6.48 1.54
N THR A 259 18.27 -6.24 0.95
CA THR A 259 17.16 -5.56 1.62
C THR A 259 16.30 -6.49 2.48
N LEU A 260 16.41 -7.82 2.30
CA LEU A 260 15.76 -8.82 3.14
C LEU A 260 16.35 -8.87 4.56
N LEU A 261 17.68 -8.75 4.69
CA LEU A 261 18.36 -8.76 5.99
C LEU A 261 17.83 -7.70 6.97
N PRO A 262 17.79 -6.41 6.62
CA PRO A 262 17.32 -5.38 7.54
C PRO A 262 15.79 -5.44 7.72
N LEU A 263 15.04 -6.07 6.80
CA LEU A 263 13.59 -6.27 6.90
C LEU A 263 13.19 -7.18 8.06
N VAL A 264 14.02 -8.16 8.44
CA VAL A 264 13.74 -9.06 9.58
C VAL A 264 13.60 -8.28 10.90
N PHE A 265 14.26 -7.12 11.00
CA PHE A 265 14.21 -6.22 12.14
C PHE A 265 13.01 -5.27 12.15
N LEU A 266 12.13 -5.33 11.14
CA LEU A 266 10.90 -4.56 11.11
C LEU A 266 10.03 -4.93 12.33
N PRO A 267 9.68 -4.00 13.22
CA PRO A 267 8.77 -4.29 14.33
C PRO A 267 7.33 -4.45 13.83
N GLU A 268 6.49 -5.11 14.62
CA GLU A 268 5.05 -5.12 14.36
C GLU A 268 4.47 -3.73 14.61
N THR A 269 3.78 -3.16 13.62
CA THR A 269 3.20 -1.82 13.71
C THR A 269 1.70 -1.83 13.90
N TYR A 270 1.04 -2.97 13.71
CA TYR A 270 -0.41 -3.03 13.76
C TYR A 270 -0.93 -3.04 15.19
N GLY A 271 -1.60 -1.94 15.57
CA GLY A 271 -2.11 -1.70 16.93
C GLY A 271 -2.95 -2.84 17.52
N PRO A 272 -3.97 -3.35 16.80
CA PRO A 272 -4.79 -4.45 17.31
C PRO A 272 -3.99 -5.72 17.61
N VAL A 273 -3.05 -6.11 16.74
CA VAL A 273 -2.18 -7.28 16.99
C VAL A 273 -1.24 -7.04 18.19
N LEU A 274 -0.77 -5.81 18.40
CA LEU A 274 0.02 -5.47 19.58
C LEU A 274 -0.80 -5.58 20.87
N LEU A 275 -2.06 -5.13 20.87
CA LEU A 275 -2.98 -5.27 22.00
C LEU A 275 -3.30 -6.74 22.30
N VAL A 276 -3.50 -7.58 21.27
CA VAL A 276 -3.64 -9.04 21.46
C VAL A 276 -2.40 -9.65 22.10
N ARG A 277 -1.20 -9.27 21.64
CA ARG A 277 0.06 -9.74 22.24
C ARG A 277 0.22 -9.25 23.68
N ARG A 278 -0.26 -8.06 24.02
CA ARG A 278 -0.27 -7.53 25.39
C ARG A 278 -1.27 -8.27 26.27
N ALA A 279 -2.51 -8.43 25.82
CA ALA A 279 -3.54 -9.22 26.52
C ALA A 279 -3.02 -10.65 26.80
N ARG A 280 -2.43 -11.33 25.81
CA ARG A 280 -1.83 -12.66 25.98
C ARG A 280 -0.68 -12.67 27.01
N ARG A 281 0.15 -11.62 27.06
CA ARG A 281 1.21 -11.49 28.08
C ARG A 281 0.63 -11.35 29.48
N ILE A 282 -0.41 -10.54 29.64
CA ILE A 282 -1.11 -10.34 30.92
C ILE A 282 -1.76 -11.65 31.40
N ARG A 283 -2.51 -12.35 30.51
CA ARG A 283 -3.11 -13.66 30.81
C ARG A 283 -2.10 -14.72 31.25
N LYS A 284 -0.87 -14.66 30.71
CA LYS A 284 0.21 -15.59 31.06
C LYS A 284 0.88 -15.24 32.40
N ALA A 285 0.94 -13.95 32.74
CA ALA A 285 1.53 -13.48 33.98
C ALA A 285 0.58 -13.70 35.18
N ASP A 286 -0.73 -13.54 34.96
CA ASP A 286 -1.75 -13.77 35.97
C ASP A 286 -2.90 -14.64 35.40
N PRO A 287 -2.88 -15.96 35.68
CA PRO A 287 -3.92 -16.88 35.23
C PRO A 287 -5.31 -16.58 35.78
N SER A 288 -5.43 -15.80 36.87
CA SER A 288 -6.73 -15.42 37.45
C SER A 288 -7.47 -14.36 36.62
N LEU A 289 -6.72 -13.52 35.88
CA LEU A 289 -7.23 -12.49 34.97
C LEU A 289 -7.45 -13.02 33.54
N ALA A 290 -7.29 -14.34 33.32
CA ALA A 290 -7.36 -14.95 32.00
C ALA A 290 -8.76 -14.85 31.35
N ALA A 291 -9.82 -14.85 32.18
CA ALA A 291 -11.21 -14.75 31.75
C ALA A 291 -11.67 -13.30 31.50
N SER A 292 -11.11 -12.33 32.24
CA SER A 292 -11.54 -10.92 32.18
C SER A 292 -10.75 -10.09 31.15
N VAL A 293 -9.46 -10.34 30.93
CA VAL A 293 -8.64 -9.50 30.04
C VAL A 293 -8.80 -9.94 28.59
N VAL A 294 -9.45 -9.12 27.75
CA VAL A 294 -9.67 -9.40 26.31
C VAL A 294 -9.25 -8.23 25.45
N ALA A 295 -8.59 -8.49 24.32
CA ALA A 295 -8.28 -7.46 23.34
C ALA A 295 -9.53 -7.14 22.49
N PRO A 296 -9.78 -5.88 22.09
CA PRO A 296 -10.94 -5.52 21.27
C PRO A 296 -11.11 -6.40 20.02
N SER A 297 -10.00 -6.76 19.36
CA SER A 297 -9.99 -7.59 18.15
C SER A 297 -10.25 -9.08 18.39
N GLU A 298 -10.24 -9.58 19.64
CA GLU A 298 -10.65 -10.95 19.96
C GLU A 298 -12.16 -11.08 20.17
N LEU A 299 -12.85 -9.96 20.44
CA LEU A 299 -14.31 -9.89 20.55
C LEU A 299 -14.97 -9.87 19.16
N GLU A 300 -14.31 -9.26 18.16
CA GLU A 300 -14.66 -9.39 16.75
C GLU A 300 -14.21 -10.75 16.21
N ARG A 301 -15.06 -11.77 16.29
CA ARG A 301 -14.87 -13.01 15.52
C ARG A 301 -15.07 -12.72 14.03
N THR A 302 -14.03 -12.22 13.37
CA THR A 302 -14.03 -12.06 11.92
C THR A 302 -13.84 -13.43 11.28
N ASP A 303 -14.92 -14.03 10.80
CA ASP A 303 -14.85 -15.24 9.98
C ASP A 303 -14.08 -14.92 8.69
N PHE A 304 -13.11 -15.77 8.32
CA PHE A 304 -12.25 -15.57 7.14
C PHE A 304 -13.07 -15.40 5.86
N LYS A 305 -14.23 -16.07 5.77
CA LYS A 305 -15.17 -15.93 4.65
C LYS A 305 -15.85 -14.57 4.63
N GLN A 306 -16.24 -14.06 5.80
CA GLN A 306 -16.84 -12.73 5.93
C GLN A 306 -15.81 -11.66 5.62
N LEU A 307 -14.58 -11.79 6.13
CA LEU A 307 -13.48 -10.88 5.83
C LEU A 307 -13.16 -10.87 4.32
N ALA A 308 -13.03 -12.04 3.68
CA ALA A 308 -12.78 -12.14 2.25
C ALA A 308 -13.92 -11.53 1.41
N THR A 309 -15.17 -11.80 1.79
CA THR A 309 -16.35 -11.24 1.10
C THR A 309 -16.40 -9.73 1.25
N VAL A 310 -16.23 -9.22 2.46
CA VAL A 310 -16.29 -7.78 2.76
C VAL A 310 -15.13 -7.03 2.09
N VAL A 311 -13.93 -7.59 2.10
CA VAL A 311 -12.75 -6.95 1.53
C VAL A 311 -12.73 -6.99 0.01
N LEU A 312 -13.33 -8.00 -0.62
CA LEU A 312 -13.49 -8.03 -2.07
C LEU A 312 -14.65 -7.14 -2.54
N THR A 313 -15.77 -7.15 -1.82
CA THR A 313 -16.99 -6.43 -2.25
C THR A 313 -16.91 -4.92 -2.00
N ARG A 314 -16.27 -4.46 -0.92
CA ARG A 314 -16.19 -3.02 -0.58
C ARG A 314 -15.44 -2.19 -1.65
N PRO A 315 -14.21 -2.55 -2.08
CA PRO A 315 -13.50 -1.77 -3.11
C PRO A 315 -14.20 -1.79 -4.45
N LEU A 316 -14.78 -2.93 -4.86
CA LEU A 316 -15.56 -3.02 -6.10
C LEU A 316 -16.79 -2.11 -6.04
N ARG A 317 -17.53 -2.14 -4.92
CA ARG A 317 -18.67 -1.23 -4.72
C ARG A 317 -18.22 0.23 -4.74
N MET A 318 -17.15 0.60 -4.06
CA MET A 318 -16.61 1.96 -4.08
C MET A 318 -16.24 2.41 -5.51
N ILE A 319 -15.58 1.55 -6.29
CA ILE A 319 -15.19 1.87 -7.68
C ILE A 319 -16.40 2.14 -8.59
N PHE A 320 -17.51 1.43 -8.42
CA PHE A 320 -18.68 1.58 -9.30
C PHE A 320 -19.72 2.59 -8.81
N PHE A 321 -19.82 2.80 -7.49
CA PHE A 321 -20.90 3.60 -6.89
C PHE A 321 -20.43 4.93 -6.30
N GLU A 322 -19.13 5.10 -5.99
CA GLU A 322 -18.60 6.35 -5.47
C GLU A 322 -17.88 7.14 -6.58
N PRO A 323 -18.45 8.22 -7.12
CA PRO A 323 -17.93 8.89 -8.30
C PRO A 323 -16.53 9.47 -8.11
N ILE A 324 -16.20 9.93 -6.90
CA ILE A 324 -14.87 10.45 -6.58
C ILE A 324 -13.78 9.37 -6.66
N VAL A 325 -14.09 8.14 -6.21
CA VAL A 325 -13.19 7.00 -6.29
C VAL A 325 -13.04 6.57 -7.74
N SER A 326 -14.15 6.48 -8.50
CA SER A 326 -14.10 6.14 -9.93
C SER A 326 -13.23 7.12 -10.73
N CYS A 327 -13.41 8.44 -10.52
CA CYS A 327 -12.63 9.46 -11.22
C CYS A 327 -11.13 9.40 -10.87
N THR A 328 -10.78 9.21 -9.60
CA THR A 328 -9.39 9.11 -9.17
C THR A 328 -8.73 7.82 -9.66
N CYS A 329 -9.44 6.69 -9.64
CA CYS A 329 -8.98 5.43 -10.24
C CYS A 329 -8.78 5.55 -11.75
N ALA A 330 -9.70 6.18 -12.47
CA ALA A 330 -9.56 6.40 -13.92
C ALA A 330 -8.37 7.30 -14.25
N TYR A 331 -8.15 8.37 -13.48
CA TYR A 331 -6.98 9.23 -13.61
C TYR A 331 -5.68 8.46 -13.36
N LEU A 332 -5.58 7.71 -12.27
CA LEU A 332 -4.39 6.90 -11.97
C LEU A 332 -4.16 5.83 -13.04
N ALA A 333 -5.22 5.18 -13.54
CA ALA A 333 -5.11 4.21 -14.63
C ALA A 333 -4.53 4.83 -15.90
N LEU A 334 -4.97 6.05 -16.27
CA LEU A 334 -4.42 6.78 -17.40
C LEU A 334 -2.93 7.11 -17.19
N VAL A 335 -2.56 7.62 -16.01
CA VAL A 335 -1.16 7.94 -15.65
C VAL A 335 -0.28 6.69 -15.73
N TYR A 336 -0.70 5.58 -15.11
CA TYR A 336 0.05 4.31 -15.16
C TYR A 336 0.14 3.73 -16.58
N THR A 337 -0.92 3.89 -17.40
CA THR A 337 -0.90 3.44 -18.80
C THR A 337 0.16 4.19 -19.59
N ILE A 338 0.17 5.52 -19.51
CA ILE A 338 1.17 6.37 -20.19
C ILE A 338 2.59 6.01 -19.71
N PHE A 339 2.74 5.82 -18.40
CA PHE A 339 4.00 5.46 -17.77
C PHE A 339 4.55 4.12 -18.29
N TYR A 340 3.75 3.04 -18.24
CA TYR A 340 4.19 1.72 -18.71
C TYR A 340 4.34 1.64 -20.25
N MET A 341 3.51 2.37 -20.99
CA MET A 341 3.62 2.46 -22.46
C MET A 341 4.95 3.12 -22.87
N SER A 342 5.44 4.07 -22.07
CA SER A 342 6.73 4.71 -22.32
C SER A 342 7.90 3.70 -22.30
N PHE A 343 7.88 2.69 -21.43
CA PHE A 343 8.92 1.64 -21.41
C PHE A 343 9.01 0.82 -22.69
N GLN A 344 7.91 0.68 -23.43
CA GLN A 344 7.92 0.02 -24.74
C GLN A 344 8.26 0.98 -25.87
N ALA A 345 7.83 2.24 -25.77
CA ALA A 345 8.12 3.26 -26.77
C ALA A 345 9.61 3.62 -26.82
N PHE A 346 10.31 3.67 -25.68
CA PHE A 346 11.72 4.10 -25.62
C PHE A 346 12.66 3.24 -26.45
N PRO A 347 12.68 1.89 -26.34
CA PRO A 347 13.50 1.06 -27.21
C PRO A 347 13.16 1.25 -28.69
N ILE A 348 11.88 1.40 -29.03
CA ILE A 348 11.45 1.59 -30.43
C ILE A 348 12.02 2.89 -31.00
N ILE A 349 11.92 4.00 -30.26
CA ILE A 349 12.38 5.32 -30.73
C ILE A 349 13.91 5.34 -30.75
N PHE A 350 14.58 5.06 -29.64
CA PHE A 350 16.02 5.27 -29.53
C PHE A 350 16.86 4.21 -30.24
N GLN A 351 16.41 2.95 -30.29
CA GLN A 351 17.17 1.90 -30.99
C GLN A 351 16.84 1.85 -32.49
N LYS A 352 15.56 1.94 -32.90
CA LYS A 352 15.23 1.87 -34.34
C LYS A 352 15.42 3.19 -35.07
N LEU A 353 15.11 4.32 -34.45
CA LEU A 353 15.18 5.63 -35.13
C LEU A 353 16.57 6.26 -35.03
N TYR A 354 17.20 6.19 -33.85
CA TYR A 354 18.47 6.85 -33.55
C TYR A 354 19.69 5.91 -33.50
N GLY A 355 19.49 4.59 -33.53
CA GLY A 355 20.59 3.61 -33.52
C GLY A 355 21.39 3.57 -32.21
N LEU A 356 20.84 4.06 -31.11
CA LEU A 356 21.51 4.07 -29.81
C LEU A 356 21.55 2.67 -29.18
N SER A 357 22.58 2.43 -28.37
CA SER A 357 22.72 1.16 -27.66
C SER A 357 21.62 0.99 -26.60
N PRO A 358 21.17 -0.24 -26.27
CA PRO A 358 20.09 -0.47 -25.30
C PRO A 358 20.33 0.06 -23.87
N GLY A 359 21.55 0.44 -23.53
CA GLY A 359 21.92 0.96 -22.20
C GLY A 359 22.08 2.48 -22.12
N VAL A 360 21.92 3.22 -23.23
CA VAL A 360 22.12 4.69 -23.30
C VAL A 360 20.85 5.40 -23.72
#